data_AF-A0A962ZMG7-F1
#
_entry.id   AF-A0A962ZMG7-F1
#
_cell.length_a   1.000
_cell.length_b   1.000
_cell.length_c   1.000
_cell.angle_alpha   90.00
_cell.angle_beta   90.00
_cell.angle_gamma   90.00
#
_symmetry.space_group_name_H-M   'P 1'
#
loop_
_entity.id
_entity.type
_entity.pdbx_description
1 polymer ?
#
loop_
_entity_poly.entity_id
_entity_poly.type
_entity_poly.pdbx_seq_one_letter_code
_entity_poly.pdbx_strand_id
1 'polypeptide(L)'
;AVVLVSRRVLRPLRSLAQASDSIARGELDVALPKARGHDEVARLVTSFAMMRDDLGRYISDLRVSTAARSRIDAELAAAADIQMAMLPSGPQALEQWQAVRLWAGLRPAKSVGGDLYTYTLRGEQLFFAVGDVSDKGVPAALFMARAIGLLQQLASEEDCPARALDRLNDALCQGNENCMFLTLSLGTLNLQALHLEFASAGHPAPLLLRDGQVSALAQEAGPALGLAQGLRYAANRAQLATTDRLAWYTDGITEAFDDADAMFGLQGLTEALRQTATASLTQAGSGIIAAVDAHCGGCAQSDDITVLLLQCGEREGERGEHRQRFHGAQDLAHRVLRWLRSRLGKLPAGTARQLELELLAEEIITNIEKYAGLPADGRVDVALTWNTGAVTLEFTDDGKPFNPLQASRPGNPADTADGGGLGVHLIRQLAQEQHYQRVDERNLLRVRQPIHSELENTAQTRSANHSSAGDTMQLSTTVSIDTENSLARVALTGALNTETAPAFEHRLQDVLAGGEQLVVLDMRDLDYISSAGL
;
A
#
# COMPACT_ATOMS: atom_id res chain seq x y z
N ALA A 1 -3.67 -88.84 -46.52
CA ALA A 1 -4.81 -87.91 -46.28
C ALA A 1 -4.61 -87.07 -45.01
N VAL A 2 -4.43 -87.69 -43.84
CA VAL A 2 -4.33 -86.99 -42.53
C VAL A 2 -3.23 -85.91 -42.47
N VAL A 3 -2.03 -86.20 -42.97
CA VAL A 3 -0.91 -85.23 -42.99
C VAL A 3 -1.19 -84.00 -43.86
N LEU A 4 -1.93 -84.17 -44.97
CA LEU A 4 -2.31 -83.08 -45.88
C LEU A 4 -3.36 -82.16 -45.26
N VAL A 5 -4.36 -82.74 -44.58
CA VAL A 5 -5.39 -81.97 -43.85
C VAL A 5 -4.77 -81.24 -42.65
N SER A 6 -3.92 -81.92 -41.89
CA SER A 6 -3.20 -81.34 -40.74
C SER A 6 -2.32 -80.15 -41.17
N ARG A 7 -1.57 -80.26 -42.27
CA ARG A 7 -0.78 -79.14 -42.81
C ARG A 7 -1.64 -77.99 -43.36
N ARG A 8 -2.84 -78.29 -43.88
CA ARG A 8 -3.79 -77.28 -44.40
C ARG A 8 -4.40 -76.43 -43.28
N VAL A 9 -4.57 -76.99 -42.08
CA VAL A 9 -5.15 -76.31 -40.91
C VAL A 9 -4.06 -75.68 -40.00
N LEU A 10 -2.99 -76.41 -39.68
CA LEU A 10 -1.99 -75.96 -38.71
C LEU A 10 -1.09 -74.83 -39.22
N ARG A 11 -0.79 -74.78 -40.53
CA ARG A 11 0.13 -73.78 -41.08
C ARG A 11 -0.45 -72.35 -41.03
N PRO A 12 -1.70 -72.08 -41.46
CA PRO A 12 -2.32 -70.77 -41.31
C PRO A 12 -2.47 -70.36 -39.84
N LEU A 13 -2.82 -71.28 -38.94
CA LEU A 13 -2.97 -70.98 -37.51
C LEU A 13 -1.64 -70.60 -36.85
N ARG A 14 -0.55 -71.29 -37.16
CA ARG A 14 0.78 -70.94 -36.65
C ARG A 14 1.24 -69.57 -37.17
N SER A 15 0.96 -69.25 -38.43
CA SER A 15 1.24 -67.93 -38.99
C SER A 15 0.38 -66.82 -38.37
N LEU A 16 -0.89 -67.10 -38.06
CA LEU A 16 -1.78 -66.15 -37.39
C LEU A 16 -1.36 -65.90 -35.93
N ALA A 17 -0.93 -66.94 -35.22
CA ALA A 17 -0.36 -66.82 -33.88
C ALA A 17 0.89 -65.93 -33.87
N GLN A 18 1.82 -66.15 -34.81
CA GLN A 18 3.01 -65.31 -34.96
C GLN A 18 2.66 -63.84 -35.30
N ALA A 19 1.66 -63.62 -36.16
CA ALA A 19 1.20 -62.26 -36.46
C ALA A 19 0.56 -61.59 -35.24
N SER A 20 -0.17 -62.34 -34.41
CA SER A 20 -0.73 -61.86 -33.17
C SER A 20 0.34 -61.40 -32.18
N ASP A 21 1.45 -62.14 -32.05
CA ASP A 21 2.58 -61.76 -31.19
C ASP A 21 3.27 -60.46 -31.65
N SER A 22 3.29 -60.19 -32.94
CA SER A 22 3.80 -58.91 -33.46
C SER A 22 2.80 -57.76 -33.30
N ILE A 23 1.51 -57.99 -33.54
CA ILE A 23 0.46 -56.99 -33.30
C ILE A 23 0.42 -56.59 -31.81
N ALA A 24 0.59 -57.55 -30.90
CA ALA A 24 0.68 -57.29 -29.46
C ALA A 24 1.88 -56.41 -29.08
N ARG A 25 2.92 -56.35 -29.93
CA ARG A 25 4.09 -55.46 -29.78
C ARG A 25 3.91 -54.13 -30.52
N GLY A 26 2.74 -53.86 -31.09
CA GLY A 26 2.41 -52.62 -31.80
C GLY A 26 2.72 -52.64 -33.30
N GLU A 27 3.16 -53.76 -33.85
CA GLU A 27 3.46 -53.92 -35.28
C GLU A 27 2.19 -54.33 -36.05
N LEU A 28 1.42 -53.35 -36.54
CA LEU A 28 0.16 -53.61 -37.24
C LEU A 28 0.31 -53.89 -38.75
N ASP A 29 1.46 -53.57 -39.33
CA ASP A 29 1.72 -53.77 -40.78
C ASP A 29 2.10 -55.21 -41.14
N VAL A 30 1.99 -56.14 -40.19
CA VAL A 30 2.38 -57.54 -40.39
C VAL A 30 1.45 -58.23 -41.38
N ALA A 31 2.05 -58.93 -42.33
CA ALA A 31 1.33 -59.70 -43.33
C ALA A 31 0.59 -60.88 -42.69
N LEU A 32 -0.74 -60.90 -42.83
CA LEU A 32 -1.58 -62.02 -42.41
C LEU A 32 -1.57 -63.14 -43.47
N PRO A 33 -1.74 -64.41 -43.06
CA PRO A 33 -1.88 -65.52 -44.00
C PRO A 33 -3.10 -65.29 -44.92
N LYS A 34 -3.00 -65.70 -46.20
CA LYS A 34 -4.13 -65.59 -47.13
C LYS A 34 -5.23 -66.58 -46.74
N ALA A 35 -6.45 -66.10 -46.52
CA ALA A 35 -7.64 -66.94 -46.37
C ALA A 35 -7.84 -67.75 -47.67
N ARG A 36 -7.79 -69.09 -47.59
CA ARG A 36 -7.98 -69.98 -48.74
C ARG A 36 -9.12 -70.96 -48.44
N GLY A 37 -10.23 -70.83 -49.15
CA GLY A 37 -11.42 -71.67 -48.96
C GLY A 37 -12.49 -71.00 -48.08
N HIS A 38 -13.47 -71.78 -47.63
CA HIS A 38 -14.63 -71.33 -46.84
C HIS A 38 -14.75 -72.07 -45.50
N ASP A 39 -13.64 -72.60 -44.98
CA ASP A 39 -13.60 -73.31 -43.71
C ASP A 39 -13.49 -72.34 -42.51
N GLU A 40 -13.56 -72.88 -41.30
CA GLU A 40 -13.49 -72.13 -40.05
C GLU A 40 -12.17 -71.36 -39.91
N VAL A 41 -11.08 -71.90 -40.46
CA VAL A 41 -9.75 -71.26 -40.46
C VAL A 41 -9.75 -70.04 -41.37
N ALA A 42 -10.36 -70.11 -42.56
CA ALA A 42 -10.51 -68.97 -43.45
C ALA A 42 -11.34 -67.85 -42.78
N ARG A 43 -12.45 -68.20 -42.11
CA ARG A 43 -13.28 -67.22 -41.36
C ARG A 43 -12.52 -66.54 -40.22
N LEU A 44 -11.71 -67.29 -39.48
CA LEU A 44 -10.87 -66.75 -38.40
C LEU A 44 -9.81 -65.77 -38.95
N VAL A 45 -9.14 -66.14 -40.05
CA VAL A 45 -8.16 -65.27 -40.71
C VAL A 45 -8.80 -63.97 -41.19
N THR A 46 -9.99 -64.03 -41.80
CA THR A 46 -10.73 -62.83 -42.22
C THR A 46 -11.16 -61.98 -41.04
N SER A 47 -11.71 -62.58 -39.98
CA SER A 47 -12.15 -61.84 -38.78
C SER A 47 -10.96 -61.17 -38.06
N PHE A 48 -9.81 -61.84 -38.01
CA PHE A 48 -8.58 -61.30 -37.44
C PHE A 48 -8.00 -60.16 -38.29
N ALA A 49 -8.09 -60.26 -39.62
CA ALA A 49 -7.71 -59.17 -40.52
C ALA A 49 -8.57 -57.93 -40.30
N MET A 50 -9.90 -58.11 -40.21
CA MET A 50 -10.82 -57.00 -39.89
C MET A 50 -10.49 -56.37 -38.54
N MET A 51 -10.27 -57.17 -37.49
CA MET A 51 -9.91 -56.66 -36.16
C MET A 51 -8.60 -55.89 -36.15
N ARG A 52 -7.56 -56.36 -36.86
CA ARG A 52 -6.29 -55.65 -37.02
C ARG A 52 -6.49 -54.31 -37.73
N ASP A 53 -7.25 -54.30 -38.80
CA ASP A 53 -7.51 -53.09 -39.60
C ASP A 53 -8.34 -52.07 -38.79
N ASP A 54 -9.31 -52.52 -38.00
CA ASP A 54 -10.09 -51.71 -37.06
C ASP A 54 -9.20 -51.13 -35.95
N LEU A 55 -8.30 -51.94 -35.37
CA LEU A 55 -7.33 -51.49 -34.37
C LEU A 55 -6.36 -50.46 -34.95
N GLY A 56 -5.92 -50.64 -36.20
CA GLY A 56 -5.07 -49.68 -36.90
C GLY A 56 -5.76 -48.34 -37.14
N ARG A 57 -7.04 -48.38 -37.55
CA ARG A 57 -7.87 -47.16 -37.66
C ARG A 57 -8.03 -46.48 -36.31
N TYR A 58 -8.39 -47.23 -35.27
CA TYR A 58 -8.55 -46.68 -33.91
C TYR A 58 -7.27 -46.01 -33.39
N ILE A 59 -6.10 -46.63 -33.56
CA ILE A 59 -4.82 -46.04 -33.13
C ILE A 59 -4.48 -44.79 -33.95
N SER A 60 -4.75 -44.79 -35.26
CA SER A 60 -4.54 -43.61 -36.09
C SER A 60 -5.44 -42.46 -35.67
N ASP A 61 -6.74 -42.72 -35.47
CA ASP A 61 -7.72 -41.73 -35.04
C ASP A 61 -7.36 -41.17 -33.66
N LEU A 62 -6.95 -42.04 -32.73
CA LEU A 62 -6.46 -41.64 -31.42
C LEU A 62 -5.23 -40.75 -31.51
N ARG A 63 -4.26 -41.08 -32.38
CA ARG A 63 -3.06 -40.24 -32.61
C ARG A 63 -3.42 -38.86 -33.13
N VAL A 64 -4.29 -38.79 -34.14
CA VAL A 64 -4.73 -37.50 -34.72
C VAL A 64 -5.50 -36.68 -33.68
N SER A 65 -6.43 -37.29 -32.95
CA SER A 65 -7.20 -36.61 -31.91
C SER A 65 -6.33 -36.14 -30.75
N THR A 66 -5.34 -36.94 -30.34
CA THR A 66 -4.40 -36.58 -29.26
C THR A 66 -3.51 -35.43 -29.71
N ALA A 67 -2.95 -35.49 -30.92
CA ALA A 67 -2.12 -34.42 -31.47
C ALA A 67 -2.89 -33.09 -31.63
N ALA A 68 -4.14 -33.15 -32.08
CA ALA A 68 -5.02 -31.98 -32.17
C ALA A 68 -5.31 -31.38 -30.79
N ARG A 69 -5.61 -32.22 -29.79
CA ARG A 69 -5.83 -31.77 -28.41
C ARG A 69 -4.59 -31.13 -27.80
N SER A 70 -3.43 -31.78 -27.92
CA SER A 70 -2.15 -31.23 -27.42
C SER A 70 -1.80 -29.90 -28.07
N ARG A 71 -2.14 -29.71 -29.35
CA ARG A 71 -1.96 -28.43 -30.03
C ARG A 71 -2.86 -27.33 -29.44
N ILE A 72 -4.14 -27.61 -29.23
CA ILE A 72 -5.08 -26.67 -28.61
C ILE A 72 -4.64 -26.33 -27.19
N ASP A 73 -4.25 -27.33 -26.40
CA ASP A 73 -3.77 -27.12 -25.03
C ASP A 73 -2.52 -26.22 -25.00
N ALA A 74 -1.60 -26.38 -25.96
CA ALA A 74 -0.44 -25.51 -26.11
C ALA A 74 -0.79 -24.08 -26.53
N GLU A 75 -1.75 -23.91 -27.45
CA GLU A 75 -2.24 -22.59 -27.87
C GLU A 75 -2.96 -21.87 -26.71
N LEU A 76 -3.76 -22.60 -25.91
CA LEU A 76 -4.42 -22.08 -24.72
C LEU A 76 -3.43 -21.73 -23.61
N ALA A 77 -2.38 -22.52 -23.41
CA ALA A 77 -1.32 -22.20 -22.45
C ALA A 77 -0.59 -20.90 -22.82
N ALA A 78 -0.29 -20.70 -24.11
CA ALA A 78 0.29 -19.45 -24.58
C ALA A 78 -0.67 -18.25 -24.38
N ALA A 79 -1.98 -18.46 -24.60
CA ALA A 79 -2.98 -17.43 -24.32
C ALA A 79 -3.07 -17.09 -22.83
N ALA A 80 -2.93 -18.09 -21.96
CA ALA A 80 -2.88 -17.92 -20.50
C ALA A 80 -1.69 -17.05 -20.09
N ASP A 81 -0.51 -17.32 -20.63
CA ASP A 81 0.70 -16.54 -20.35
C ASP A 81 0.51 -15.07 -20.76
N ILE A 82 -0.10 -14.82 -21.93
CA ILE A 82 -0.42 -13.48 -22.41
C ILE A 82 -1.44 -12.79 -21.48
N GLN A 83 -2.50 -13.49 -21.08
CA GLN A 83 -3.53 -12.96 -20.18
C GLN A 83 -2.93 -12.58 -18.82
N MET A 84 -2.14 -13.47 -18.22
CA MET A 84 -1.48 -13.21 -16.94
C MET A 84 -0.47 -12.06 -17.03
N ALA A 85 0.16 -11.85 -18.18
CA ALA A 85 1.05 -10.71 -18.43
C ALA A 85 0.32 -9.36 -18.56
N MET A 86 -1.00 -9.35 -18.79
CA MET A 86 -1.81 -8.11 -18.79
C MET A 86 -2.11 -7.61 -17.37
N LEU A 87 -2.07 -8.52 -16.38
CA LEU A 87 -2.33 -8.18 -14.98
C LEU A 87 -1.09 -7.51 -14.37
N PRO A 88 -1.28 -6.55 -13.45
CA PRO A 88 -0.15 -5.98 -12.72
C PRO A 88 0.61 -7.07 -11.96
N SER A 89 1.93 -7.07 -12.10
CA SER A 89 2.83 -8.06 -11.50
C SER A 89 3.56 -7.46 -10.30
N GLY A 90 3.32 -8.03 -9.12
CA GLY A 90 4.02 -7.71 -7.87
C GLY A 90 3.69 -6.34 -7.26
N PRO A 91 3.99 -6.14 -5.96
CA PRO A 91 3.72 -4.89 -5.23
C PRO A 91 4.60 -3.72 -5.66
N GLN A 92 5.40 -3.84 -6.72
CA GLN A 92 6.51 -2.93 -7.06
C GLN A 92 6.11 -1.45 -7.20
N ALA A 93 4.86 -1.16 -7.60
CA ALA A 93 4.37 0.23 -7.68
C ALA A 93 4.03 0.85 -6.30
N LEU A 94 3.74 0.02 -5.29
CA LEU A 94 3.30 0.45 -3.96
C LEU A 94 4.39 0.34 -2.89
N GLU A 95 5.52 -0.31 -3.17
CA GLU A 95 6.69 -0.32 -2.27
C GLU A 95 7.21 1.10 -1.95
N GLN A 96 6.94 2.08 -2.82
CA GLN A 96 7.29 3.49 -2.62
C GLN A 96 6.40 4.22 -1.60
N TRP A 97 5.23 3.66 -1.25
CA TRP A 97 4.27 4.29 -0.34
C TRP A 97 4.08 3.43 0.92
N GLN A 98 4.75 3.81 2.00
CA GLN A 98 4.72 3.08 3.28
C GLN A 98 3.33 3.05 3.93
N ALA A 99 2.44 3.99 3.59
CA ALA A 99 1.10 4.13 4.17
C ALA A 99 0.10 3.06 3.73
N VAL A 100 0.30 2.44 2.56
CA VAL A 100 -0.62 1.44 2.03
C VAL A 100 0.16 0.35 1.31
N ARG A 101 -0.07 -0.90 1.73
CA ARG A 101 0.47 -2.09 1.07
C ARG A 101 -0.67 -2.77 0.30
N LEU A 102 -0.34 -3.36 -0.84
CA LEU A 102 -1.29 -4.14 -1.64
C LEU A 102 -0.68 -5.50 -1.97
N TRP A 103 -1.55 -6.49 -2.02
CA TRP A 103 -1.25 -7.79 -2.60
C TRP A 103 -2.47 -8.21 -3.44
N ALA A 104 -2.23 -8.80 -4.60
CA ALA A 104 -3.30 -9.36 -5.42
C ALA A 104 -2.87 -10.73 -5.95
N GLY A 105 -3.83 -11.62 -6.08
CA GLY A 105 -3.63 -12.95 -6.64
C GLY A 105 -4.85 -13.36 -7.45
N LEU A 106 -4.60 -14.04 -8.57
CA LEU A 106 -5.61 -14.62 -9.44
C LEU A 106 -5.17 -16.04 -9.80
N ARG A 107 -6.06 -17.02 -9.62
CA ARG A 107 -5.85 -18.42 -9.98
C ARG A 107 -6.99 -18.88 -10.90
N PRO A 108 -6.74 -19.05 -12.21
CA PRO A 108 -7.76 -19.52 -13.14
C PRO A 108 -8.21 -20.96 -12.85
N ALA A 109 -9.49 -21.26 -13.06
CA ALA A 109 -10.05 -22.62 -12.97
C ALA A 109 -9.81 -23.44 -14.25
N LYS A 110 -9.64 -22.76 -15.40
CA LYS A 110 -9.30 -23.35 -16.71
C LYS A 110 -7.99 -22.75 -17.22
N SER A 111 -7.58 -23.11 -18.45
CA SER A 111 -6.37 -22.53 -19.06
C SER A 111 -6.43 -21.00 -19.15
N VAL A 112 -7.60 -20.42 -19.42
CA VAL A 112 -7.84 -18.97 -19.42
C VAL A 112 -9.12 -18.65 -18.66
N GLY A 113 -9.12 -17.52 -17.96
CA GLY A 113 -10.18 -17.10 -17.03
C GLY A 113 -10.95 -15.86 -17.45
N GLY A 114 -12.07 -15.60 -16.78
CA GLY A 114 -12.88 -14.38 -16.88
C GLY A 114 -12.51 -13.33 -15.82
N ASP A 115 -11.97 -13.78 -14.69
CA ASP A 115 -11.56 -12.93 -13.58
C ASP A 115 -10.48 -11.91 -13.97
N LEU A 116 -10.48 -10.76 -13.30
CA LEU A 116 -9.46 -9.74 -13.44
C LEU A 116 -9.22 -8.96 -12.16
N TYR A 117 -8.01 -8.44 -12.05
CA TYR A 117 -7.70 -7.31 -11.19
C TYR A 117 -6.78 -6.33 -11.94
N THR A 118 -6.87 -5.05 -11.59
CA THR A 118 -5.90 -4.05 -12.04
C THR A 118 -5.73 -2.98 -10.99
N TYR A 119 -4.57 -2.34 -10.97
CA TYR A 119 -4.32 -1.18 -10.13
C TYR A 119 -3.31 -0.26 -10.79
N THR A 120 -3.45 1.03 -10.52
CA THR A 120 -2.58 2.07 -11.05
C THR A 120 -2.44 3.16 -10.01
N LEU A 121 -1.21 3.56 -9.75
CA LEU A 121 -0.88 4.66 -8.85
C LEU A 121 -0.72 5.94 -9.66
N ARG A 122 -1.40 7.01 -9.23
CA ARG A 122 -1.31 8.34 -9.83
C ARG A 122 -1.14 9.39 -8.74
N GLY A 123 0.11 9.81 -8.50
CA GLY A 123 0.44 10.69 -7.39
C GLY A 123 0.11 10.02 -6.05
N GLU A 124 -0.77 10.65 -5.27
CA GLU A 124 -1.26 10.14 -3.98
C GLU A 124 -2.59 9.38 -4.09
N GLN A 125 -3.01 9.00 -5.30
CA GLN A 125 -4.27 8.31 -5.52
C GLN A 125 -4.02 6.92 -6.12
N LEU A 126 -4.49 5.88 -5.43
CA LEU A 126 -4.49 4.52 -5.92
C LEU A 126 -5.83 4.22 -6.60
N PHE A 127 -5.80 3.97 -7.89
CA PHE A 127 -6.93 3.44 -8.65
C PHE A 127 -6.82 1.91 -8.70
N PHE A 128 -7.91 1.18 -8.47
CA PHE A 128 -7.91 -0.27 -8.56
C PHE A 128 -9.28 -0.83 -8.96
N ALA A 129 -9.30 -2.02 -9.51
CA ALA A 129 -10.53 -2.74 -9.82
C ALA A 129 -10.34 -4.26 -9.68
N VAL A 130 -11.43 -4.94 -9.32
CA VAL A 130 -11.55 -6.40 -9.27
C VAL A 130 -12.89 -6.77 -9.89
N GLY A 131 -12.91 -7.79 -10.74
CA GLY A 131 -14.14 -8.19 -11.42
C GLY A 131 -14.08 -9.59 -12.00
N ASP A 132 -15.25 -10.05 -12.43
CA ASP A 132 -15.46 -11.36 -13.04
C ASP A 132 -16.39 -11.23 -14.26
N VAL A 133 -15.96 -11.82 -15.37
CA VAL A 133 -16.70 -11.86 -16.63
C VAL A 133 -17.56 -13.11 -16.66
N SER A 134 -18.82 -12.96 -17.09
CA SER A 134 -19.74 -14.08 -17.31
C SER A 134 -19.13 -15.16 -18.22
N ASP A 135 -19.45 -16.43 -17.94
CA ASP A 135 -18.90 -17.61 -18.63
C ASP A 135 -17.39 -17.81 -18.41
N LYS A 136 -16.79 -18.78 -19.12
CA LYS A 136 -15.38 -19.18 -18.93
C LYS A 136 -14.71 -19.48 -20.26
N GLY A 137 -13.39 -19.48 -20.27
CA GLY A 137 -12.59 -19.81 -21.43
C GLY A 137 -12.36 -18.62 -22.34
N VAL A 138 -12.12 -18.88 -23.64
CA VAL A 138 -11.58 -17.88 -24.57
C VAL A 138 -12.45 -16.62 -24.73
N PRO A 139 -13.79 -16.71 -24.88
CA PRO A 139 -14.62 -15.51 -25.01
C PRO A 139 -14.56 -14.59 -23.79
N ALA A 140 -14.63 -15.17 -22.58
CA ALA A 140 -14.52 -14.44 -21.32
C ALA A 140 -13.15 -13.76 -21.20
N ALA A 141 -12.07 -14.49 -21.52
CA ALA A 141 -10.71 -13.95 -21.51
C ALA A 141 -10.50 -12.76 -22.46
N LEU A 142 -11.10 -12.79 -23.66
CA LEU A 142 -11.03 -11.66 -24.60
C LEU A 142 -11.84 -10.45 -24.12
N PHE A 143 -12.99 -10.68 -23.51
CA PHE A 143 -13.81 -9.61 -22.93
C PHE A 143 -13.12 -8.98 -21.72
N MET A 144 -12.49 -9.81 -20.89
CA MET A 144 -11.63 -9.40 -19.78
C MET A 144 -10.45 -8.54 -20.27
N ALA A 145 -9.74 -8.96 -21.32
CA ALA A 145 -8.62 -8.18 -21.89
C ALA A 145 -9.07 -6.80 -22.40
N ARG A 146 -10.25 -6.73 -23.04
CA ARG A 146 -10.88 -5.46 -23.44
C ARG A 146 -11.18 -4.58 -22.23
N ALA A 147 -11.74 -5.15 -21.17
CA ALA A 147 -12.06 -4.42 -19.94
C ALA A 147 -10.80 -3.85 -19.28
N ILE A 148 -9.71 -4.63 -19.17
CA ILE A 148 -8.41 -4.16 -18.64
C ILE A 148 -7.90 -2.95 -19.43
N GLY A 149 -7.91 -3.01 -20.77
CA GLY A 149 -7.45 -1.91 -21.61
C GLY A 149 -8.27 -0.62 -21.40
N LEU A 150 -9.59 -0.74 -21.30
CA LEU A 150 -10.47 0.40 -21.01
C LEU A 150 -10.27 0.95 -19.59
N LEU A 151 -10.08 0.08 -18.61
CA LEU A 151 -9.79 0.46 -17.22
C LEU A 151 -8.48 1.23 -17.09
N GLN A 152 -7.43 0.78 -17.76
CA GLN A 152 -6.13 1.47 -17.77
C GLN A 152 -6.24 2.87 -18.40
N GLN A 153 -7.05 3.03 -19.46
CA GLN A 153 -7.34 4.33 -20.03
C GLN A 153 -8.09 5.23 -19.01
N LEU A 154 -9.17 4.71 -18.42
CA LEU A 154 -10.01 5.45 -17.47
C LEU A 154 -9.25 5.87 -16.20
N ALA A 155 -8.32 5.05 -15.73
CA ALA A 155 -7.48 5.34 -14.57
C ALA A 155 -6.68 6.65 -14.71
N SER A 156 -6.43 7.11 -15.93
CA SER A 156 -5.75 8.37 -16.20
C SER A 156 -6.69 9.58 -16.36
N GLU A 157 -7.97 9.34 -16.69
CA GLU A 157 -8.92 10.38 -17.11
C GLU A 157 -10.00 10.71 -16.07
N GLU A 158 -10.34 9.76 -15.18
CA GLU A 158 -11.50 9.87 -14.30
C GLU A 158 -11.17 9.53 -12.84
N ASP A 159 -11.49 10.46 -11.94
CA ASP A 159 -11.17 10.32 -10.52
C ASP A 159 -12.34 9.70 -9.72
N CYS A 160 -13.56 9.84 -10.25
CA CYS A 160 -14.77 9.33 -9.63
C CYS A 160 -15.08 7.91 -10.13
N PRO A 161 -15.03 6.89 -9.26
CA PRO A 161 -15.22 5.50 -9.64
C PRO A 161 -16.59 5.23 -10.26
N ALA A 162 -17.64 5.89 -9.78
CA ALA A 162 -18.99 5.76 -10.34
C ALA A 162 -19.06 6.22 -11.81
N ARG A 163 -18.50 7.39 -12.12
CA ARG A 163 -18.43 7.91 -13.49
C ARG A 163 -17.53 7.04 -14.39
N ALA A 164 -16.46 6.47 -13.83
CA ALA A 164 -15.61 5.54 -14.55
C ALA A 164 -16.40 4.28 -14.96
N LEU A 165 -17.23 3.73 -14.06
CA LEU A 165 -18.12 2.61 -14.37
C LEU A 165 -19.19 2.98 -15.42
N ASP A 166 -19.78 4.17 -15.35
CA ASP A 166 -20.74 4.63 -16.37
C ASP A 166 -20.13 4.58 -17.78
N ARG A 167 -18.92 5.15 -17.91
CA ARG A 167 -18.17 5.18 -19.18
C ARG A 167 -17.73 3.79 -19.61
N LEU A 168 -17.26 2.98 -18.68
CA LEU A 168 -16.82 1.61 -18.94
C LEU A 168 -17.98 0.75 -19.44
N ASN A 169 -19.16 0.86 -18.81
CA ASN A 169 -20.36 0.14 -19.23
C ASN A 169 -20.74 0.47 -20.67
N ASP A 170 -20.84 1.76 -21.01
CA ASP A 170 -21.21 2.20 -22.35
C ASP A 170 -20.19 1.73 -23.40
N ALA A 171 -18.89 1.77 -23.05
CA ALA A 171 -17.83 1.26 -23.89
C ALA A 171 -17.89 -0.26 -24.07
N LEU A 172 -18.18 -1.04 -23.03
CA LEU A 172 -18.30 -2.50 -23.10
C LEU A 172 -19.54 -2.95 -23.89
N CYS A 173 -20.65 -2.21 -23.82
CA CYS A 173 -21.86 -2.51 -24.60
C CYS A 173 -21.64 -2.41 -26.13
N GLN A 174 -20.68 -1.61 -26.59
CA GLN A 174 -20.40 -1.46 -28.03
C GLN A 174 -19.83 -2.76 -28.60
N GLY A 175 -20.48 -3.34 -29.61
CA GLY A 175 -20.02 -4.58 -30.22
C GLY A 175 -20.10 -5.82 -29.30
N ASN A 176 -20.97 -5.80 -28.28
CA ASN A 176 -21.22 -6.94 -27.40
C ASN A 176 -22.32 -7.87 -27.95
N GLU A 177 -22.11 -8.43 -29.14
CA GLU A 177 -23.11 -9.31 -29.80
C GLU A 177 -23.34 -10.64 -29.05
N ASN A 178 -22.36 -11.05 -28.24
CA ASN A 178 -22.43 -12.27 -27.43
C ASN A 178 -23.15 -12.08 -26.09
N CYS A 179 -23.68 -10.87 -25.80
CA CYS A 179 -24.37 -10.55 -24.55
C CYS A 179 -23.56 -10.89 -23.27
N MET A 180 -22.23 -10.77 -23.34
CA MET A 180 -21.34 -10.99 -22.19
C MET A 180 -21.52 -9.87 -21.18
N PHE A 181 -21.35 -10.16 -19.90
CA PHE A 181 -21.38 -9.14 -18.85
C PHE A 181 -20.19 -9.28 -17.90
N LEU A 182 -19.90 -8.21 -17.17
CA LEU A 182 -18.79 -8.16 -16.20
C LEU A 182 -19.31 -7.61 -14.88
N THR A 183 -19.16 -8.38 -13.81
CA THR A 183 -19.27 -7.83 -12.46
C THR A 183 -17.97 -7.12 -12.12
N LEU A 184 -18.03 -5.91 -11.57
CA LEU A 184 -16.82 -5.15 -11.26
C LEU A 184 -16.99 -4.28 -10.03
N SER A 185 -16.02 -4.31 -9.13
CA SER A 185 -15.81 -3.27 -8.12
C SER A 185 -14.61 -2.43 -8.54
N LEU A 186 -14.79 -1.11 -8.60
CA LEU A 186 -13.74 -0.15 -8.94
C LEU A 186 -13.62 0.88 -7.82
N GLY A 187 -12.40 1.11 -7.35
CA GLY A 187 -12.11 2.00 -6.23
C GLY A 187 -11.00 3.00 -6.53
N THR A 188 -11.09 4.16 -5.87
CA THR A 188 -10.01 5.13 -5.76
C THR A 188 -9.73 5.40 -4.27
N LEU A 189 -8.47 5.27 -3.87
CA LEU A 189 -8.01 5.49 -2.51
C LEU A 189 -7.05 6.67 -2.49
N ASN A 190 -7.39 7.71 -1.73
CA ASN A 190 -6.44 8.77 -1.40
C ASN A 190 -5.49 8.27 -0.31
N LEU A 191 -4.20 8.16 -0.62
CA LEU A 191 -3.16 7.59 0.23
C LEU A 191 -2.74 8.51 1.40
N GLN A 192 -3.09 9.80 1.34
CA GLN A 192 -2.82 10.76 2.41
C GLN A 192 -3.99 10.82 3.41
N ALA A 193 -5.21 10.98 2.91
CA ALA A 193 -6.42 11.10 3.72
C ALA A 193 -7.01 9.75 4.13
N LEU A 194 -6.53 8.63 3.56
CA LEU A 194 -7.12 7.30 3.71
C LEU A 194 -8.63 7.28 3.43
N HIS A 195 -9.04 8.10 2.46
CA HIS A 195 -10.43 8.18 2.01
C HIS A 195 -10.60 7.29 0.78
N LEU A 196 -11.43 6.26 0.93
CA LEU A 196 -11.80 5.34 -0.13
C LEU A 196 -13.13 5.77 -0.74
N GLU A 197 -13.14 5.98 -2.05
CA GLU A 197 -14.37 6.04 -2.85
C GLU A 197 -14.40 4.81 -3.76
N PHE A 198 -15.56 4.15 -3.90
CA PHE A 198 -15.69 2.97 -4.75
C PHE A 198 -17.09 2.84 -5.33
N ALA A 199 -17.22 2.13 -6.44
CA ALA A 199 -18.49 1.82 -7.08
C ALA A 199 -18.53 0.34 -7.44
N SER A 200 -19.72 -0.26 -7.35
CA SER A 200 -19.94 -1.68 -7.66
C SER A 200 -20.96 -1.83 -8.78
N ALA A 201 -20.59 -2.62 -9.79
CA ALA A 201 -21.44 -3.12 -10.86
C ALA A 201 -21.67 -4.62 -10.64
N GLY A 202 -22.66 -4.96 -9.81
CA GLY A 202 -23.04 -6.35 -9.52
C GLY A 202 -22.02 -7.17 -8.72
N HIS A 203 -20.94 -6.55 -8.24
CA HIS A 203 -19.83 -7.27 -7.60
C HIS A 203 -20.02 -7.38 -6.07
N PRO A 204 -19.56 -8.46 -5.43
CA PRO A 204 -19.64 -8.63 -3.98
C PRO A 204 -19.03 -7.46 -3.20
N ALA A 205 -19.64 -7.13 -2.06
CA ALA A 205 -19.14 -6.06 -1.20
C ALA A 205 -17.79 -6.45 -0.59
N PRO A 206 -16.79 -5.54 -0.61
CA PRO A 206 -15.49 -5.82 -0.02
C PRO A 206 -15.59 -5.97 1.50
N LEU A 207 -14.71 -6.81 2.06
CA LEU A 207 -14.61 -7.03 3.49
C LEU A 207 -13.58 -6.10 4.11
N LEU A 208 -13.94 -5.49 5.23
CA LEU A 208 -13.09 -4.67 6.10
C LEU A 208 -12.81 -5.44 7.38
N LEU A 209 -11.53 -5.67 7.65
CA LEU A 209 -11.00 -6.10 8.93
C LEU A 209 -10.50 -4.87 9.71
N ARG A 210 -11.17 -4.58 10.84
CA ARG A 210 -10.82 -3.50 11.77
C ARG A 210 -10.90 -4.02 13.19
N ASP A 211 -9.85 -3.80 13.99
CA ASP A 211 -9.77 -4.21 15.40
C ASP A 211 -10.13 -5.70 15.64
N GLY A 212 -9.71 -6.58 14.72
CA GLY A 212 -10.00 -8.02 14.77
C GLY A 212 -11.43 -8.42 14.36
N GLN A 213 -12.28 -7.46 13.99
CA GLN A 213 -13.62 -7.69 13.48
C GLN A 213 -13.67 -7.53 11.97
N VAL A 214 -14.32 -8.48 11.30
CA VAL A 214 -14.54 -8.46 9.85
C VAL A 214 -15.98 -8.08 9.58
N SER A 215 -16.19 -7.12 8.68
CA SER A 215 -17.51 -6.66 8.25
C SER A 215 -17.49 -6.30 6.78
N ALA A 216 -18.61 -6.45 6.07
CA ALA A 216 -18.73 -5.96 4.71
C ALA A 216 -18.87 -4.43 4.71
N LEU A 217 -18.20 -3.74 3.79
CA LEU A 217 -18.45 -2.32 3.57
C LEU A 217 -19.88 -2.12 3.05
N ALA A 218 -20.54 -1.07 3.54
CA ALA A 218 -21.83 -0.65 3.00
C ALA A 218 -21.64 -0.26 1.53
N GLN A 219 -22.40 -0.89 0.62
CA GLN A 219 -22.40 -0.54 -0.79
C GLN A 219 -23.82 -0.48 -1.34
N GLU A 220 -24.07 0.54 -2.15
CA GLU A 220 -25.11 0.54 -3.16
C GLU A 220 -24.51 -0.02 -4.45
N ALA A 221 -25.02 -1.17 -4.90
CA ALA A 221 -24.55 -1.87 -6.08
C ALA A 221 -25.48 -1.61 -7.28
N GLY A 222 -24.88 -1.30 -8.43
CA GLY A 222 -25.57 -1.25 -9.71
C GLY A 222 -25.62 -2.62 -10.41
N PRO A 223 -26.26 -2.72 -11.59
CA PRO A 223 -26.26 -3.91 -12.43
C PRO A 223 -24.88 -4.22 -13.03
N ALA A 224 -24.63 -5.46 -13.45
CA ALA A 224 -23.39 -5.82 -14.13
C ALA A 224 -23.16 -4.99 -15.41
N LEU A 225 -21.90 -4.76 -15.76
CA LEU A 225 -21.49 -4.00 -16.93
C LEU A 225 -21.78 -4.79 -18.22
N GLY A 226 -22.08 -4.08 -19.30
CA GLY A 226 -22.28 -4.68 -20.63
C GLY A 226 -23.71 -5.15 -20.92
N LEU A 227 -24.63 -5.03 -19.94
CA LEU A 227 -26.03 -5.43 -20.07
C LEU A 227 -26.87 -4.43 -20.90
N ALA A 228 -26.70 -3.14 -20.67
CA ALA A 228 -27.42 -2.08 -21.37
C ALA A 228 -26.64 -0.76 -21.33
N GLN A 229 -26.76 0.07 -22.36
CA GLN A 229 -26.16 1.41 -22.36
C GLN A 229 -26.94 2.37 -21.44
N GLY A 230 -26.25 3.42 -20.97
CA GLY A 230 -26.85 4.50 -20.17
C GLY A 230 -27.10 4.14 -18.71
N LEU A 231 -26.57 3.01 -18.23
CA LEU A 231 -26.62 2.64 -16.83
C LEU A 231 -25.81 3.63 -15.98
N ARG A 232 -26.21 3.77 -14.71
CA ARG A 232 -25.59 4.67 -13.74
C ARG A 232 -25.24 3.93 -12.47
N TYR A 233 -24.06 4.24 -11.93
CA TYR A 233 -23.51 3.60 -10.74
C TYR A 233 -23.44 4.59 -9.57
N ALA A 234 -23.62 4.07 -8.36
CA ALA A 234 -23.53 4.87 -7.13
C ALA A 234 -22.07 4.95 -6.64
N ALA A 235 -21.69 6.12 -6.12
CA ALA A 235 -20.42 6.30 -5.43
C ALA A 235 -20.58 5.99 -3.94
N ASN A 236 -19.87 4.97 -3.49
CA ASN A 236 -19.78 4.54 -2.10
C ASN A 236 -18.50 5.11 -1.47
N ARG A 237 -18.53 5.40 -0.17
CA ARG A 237 -17.41 6.05 0.53
C ARG A 237 -17.13 5.38 1.86
N ALA A 238 -15.85 5.26 2.20
CA ALA A 238 -15.40 4.79 3.49
C ALA A 238 -14.16 5.58 3.95
N GLN A 239 -14.16 6.00 5.21
CA GLN A 239 -12.98 6.52 5.87
C GLN A 239 -12.22 5.36 6.51
N LEU A 240 -10.98 5.16 6.08
CA LEU A 240 -10.12 4.10 6.59
C LEU A 240 -9.23 4.60 7.72
N ALA A 241 -8.86 3.68 8.60
CA ALA A 241 -7.86 3.86 9.65
C ALA A 241 -6.53 3.21 9.23
N THR A 242 -5.42 3.65 9.84
CA THR A 242 -4.07 3.15 9.56
C THR A 242 -3.83 1.68 9.94
N THR A 243 -4.79 1.03 10.58
CA THR A 243 -4.76 -0.40 10.95
C THR A 243 -5.67 -1.26 10.07
N ASP A 244 -6.48 -0.64 9.20
CA ASP A 244 -7.49 -1.35 8.43
C ASP A 244 -6.88 -2.25 7.37
N ARG A 245 -7.49 -3.42 7.19
CA ARG A 245 -7.28 -4.27 6.04
C ARG A 245 -8.57 -4.46 5.26
N LEU A 246 -8.49 -4.31 3.96
CA LEU A 246 -9.60 -4.53 3.04
C LEU A 246 -9.30 -5.73 2.15
N ALA A 247 -10.36 -6.45 1.77
CA ALA A 247 -10.31 -7.57 0.85
C ALA A 247 -11.43 -7.44 -0.19
N TRP A 248 -11.03 -7.28 -1.44
CA TRP A 248 -11.87 -7.53 -2.61
C TRP A 248 -11.65 -8.96 -3.07
N TYR A 249 -12.72 -9.60 -3.53
CA TYR A 249 -12.72 -11.00 -3.88
C TYR A 249 -13.79 -11.29 -4.94
N THR A 250 -13.56 -12.31 -5.76
CA THR A 250 -14.57 -12.85 -6.67
C THR A 250 -15.35 -13.97 -6.00
N ASP A 251 -16.53 -14.27 -6.55
CA ASP A 251 -17.42 -15.30 -6.02
C ASP A 251 -16.82 -16.70 -6.11
N GLY A 252 -15.83 -16.96 -6.96
CA GLY A 252 -15.06 -18.21 -6.97
C GLY A 252 -14.38 -18.56 -5.64
N ILE A 253 -14.21 -17.60 -4.73
CA ILE A 253 -13.81 -17.87 -3.34
C ILE A 253 -15.00 -18.38 -2.51
N THR A 254 -16.14 -17.70 -2.56
CA THR A 254 -17.31 -18.02 -1.73
C THR A 254 -18.09 -19.24 -2.26
N GLU A 255 -18.08 -19.45 -3.57
CA GLU A 255 -18.70 -20.56 -4.31
C GLU A 255 -17.69 -21.69 -4.59
N ALA A 256 -16.67 -21.81 -3.75
CA ALA A 256 -15.81 -22.99 -3.71
C ALA A 256 -16.53 -24.11 -2.96
N PHE A 257 -16.75 -25.25 -3.63
CA PHE A 257 -17.50 -26.38 -3.10
C PHE A 257 -16.58 -27.48 -2.57
N ASP A 258 -16.97 -28.12 -1.46
CA ASP A 258 -16.36 -29.35 -0.98
C ASP A 258 -17.02 -30.61 -1.61
N ASP A 259 -16.53 -31.80 -1.24
CA ASP A 259 -17.06 -33.10 -1.70
C ASP A 259 -18.54 -33.32 -1.34
N ALA A 260 -19.11 -32.53 -0.43
CA ALA A 260 -20.51 -32.58 0.00
C ALA A 260 -21.38 -31.48 -0.61
N ASP A 261 -20.89 -30.78 -1.65
CA ASP A 261 -21.52 -29.63 -2.30
C ASP A 261 -21.79 -28.46 -1.33
N ALA A 262 -21.03 -28.36 -0.23
CA ALA A 262 -21.10 -27.22 0.68
C ALA A 262 -20.12 -26.11 0.26
N MET A 263 -20.65 -24.90 0.12
CA MET A 263 -19.87 -23.71 -0.21
C MET A 263 -18.98 -23.27 0.96
N PHE A 264 -17.76 -22.83 0.66
CA PHE A 264 -16.88 -22.15 1.62
C PHE A 264 -17.56 -20.91 2.22
N GLY A 265 -18.27 -20.18 1.37
CA GLY A 265 -19.16 -19.08 1.74
C GLY A 265 -18.46 -17.88 2.37
N LEU A 266 -19.26 -16.86 2.66
CA LEU A 266 -18.76 -15.62 3.28
C LEU A 266 -18.19 -15.86 4.69
N GLN A 267 -18.69 -16.88 5.39
CA GLN A 267 -18.22 -17.25 6.73
C GLN A 267 -16.79 -17.79 6.69
N GLY A 268 -16.47 -18.69 5.74
CA GLY A 268 -15.12 -19.21 5.56
C GLY A 268 -14.12 -18.10 5.25
N LEU A 269 -14.47 -17.20 4.31
CA LEU A 269 -13.62 -16.06 3.95
C LEU A 269 -13.41 -15.09 5.13
N THR A 270 -14.48 -14.82 5.88
CA THR A 270 -14.42 -13.97 7.08
C THR A 270 -13.45 -14.53 8.12
N GLU A 271 -13.51 -15.85 8.36
CA GLU A 271 -12.63 -16.50 9.33
C GLU A 271 -11.17 -16.55 8.84
N ALA A 272 -10.94 -16.83 7.55
CA ALA A 272 -9.60 -16.79 6.96
C ALA A 272 -8.96 -15.39 7.05
N LEU A 273 -9.73 -14.33 6.81
CA LEU A 273 -9.27 -12.94 6.99
C LEU A 273 -8.94 -12.63 8.46
N ARG A 274 -9.79 -13.09 9.39
CA ARG A 274 -9.56 -12.90 10.83
C ARG A 274 -8.30 -13.61 11.31
N GLN A 275 -8.07 -14.85 10.89
CA GLN A 275 -6.91 -15.65 11.28
C GLN A 275 -5.58 -15.07 10.75
N THR A 276 -5.65 -14.34 9.64
CA THR A 276 -4.48 -13.72 9.02
C THR A 276 -4.29 -12.26 9.40
N ALA A 277 -5.05 -11.73 10.37
CA ALA A 277 -5.07 -10.31 10.76
C ALA A 277 -3.68 -9.71 11.03
N THR A 278 -2.78 -10.46 11.67
CA THR A 278 -1.42 -10.01 12.02
C THR A 278 -0.35 -10.47 11.03
N ALA A 279 -0.72 -11.31 10.05
CA ALA A 279 0.19 -11.79 9.02
C ALA A 279 0.51 -10.70 8.00
N SER A 280 1.65 -10.84 7.30
CA SER A 280 1.94 -10.00 6.13
C SER A 280 0.89 -10.21 5.03
N LEU A 281 0.72 -9.23 4.14
CA LEU A 281 -0.28 -9.34 3.07
C LEU A 281 -0.09 -10.56 2.18
N THR A 282 1.16 -10.91 1.86
CA THR A 282 1.47 -12.13 1.09
C THR A 282 1.04 -13.39 1.84
N GLN A 283 1.31 -13.46 3.15
CA GLN A 283 0.87 -14.59 3.97
C GLN A 283 -0.64 -14.64 4.12
N ALA A 284 -1.31 -13.48 4.21
CA ALA A 284 -2.75 -13.40 4.30
C ALA A 284 -3.42 -13.85 2.98
N GLY A 285 -2.94 -13.35 1.85
CA GLY A 285 -3.41 -13.73 0.52
C GLY A 285 -3.25 -15.22 0.24
N SER A 286 -2.03 -15.74 0.42
CA SER A 286 -1.77 -17.17 0.30
C SER A 286 -2.54 -18.01 1.34
N GLY A 287 -2.76 -17.46 2.53
CA GLY A 287 -3.52 -18.12 3.60
C GLY A 287 -5.01 -18.26 3.27
N ILE A 288 -5.61 -17.25 2.63
CA ILE A 288 -7.00 -17.31 2.13
C ILE A 288 -7.13 -18.38 1.06
N ILE A 289 -6.23 -18.37 0.07
CA ILE A 289 -6.23 -19.39 -1.01
C ILE A 289 -6.04 -20.79 -0.42
N ALA A 290 -5.11 -20.97 0.52
CA ALA A 290 -4.90 -22.24 1.19
C ALA A 290 -6.11 -22.70 2.02
N ALA A 291 -6.86 -21.77 2.62
CA ALA A 291 -8.10 -22.09 3.34
C ALA A 291 -9.19 -22.59 2.38
N VAL A 292 -9.31 -21.98 1.20
CA VAL A 292 -10.20 -22.45 0.13
C VAL A 292 -9.78 -23.84 -0.35
N ASP A 293 -8.48 -24.07 -0.60
CA ASP A 293 -7.95 -25.37 -1.01
C ASP A 293 -8.20 -26.45 0.04
N ALA A 294 -8.01 -26.12 1.32
CA ALA A 294 -8.27 -27.04 2.43
C ALA A 294 -9.76 -27.40 2.55
N HIS A 295 -10.66 -26.45 2.27
CA HIS A 295 -12.10 -26.68 2.21
C HIS A 295 -12.48 -27.60 1.04
N CYS A 296 -11.92 -27.35 -0.15
CA CYS A 296 -12.17 -28.16 -1.34
C CYS A 296 -11.55 -29.57 -1.24
N GLY A 297 -10.48 -29.73 -0.45
CA GLY A 297 -9.76 -30.99 -0.19
C GLY A 297 -8.98 -31.51 -1.39
N GLY A 298 -9.69 -31.89 -2.45
CA GLY A 298 -9.18 -32.34 -3.75
C GLY A 298 -10.17 -32.17 -4.91
N CYS A 299 -11.33 -31.55 -4.68
CA CYS A 299 -12.27 -31.19 -5.73
C CYS A 299 -11.62 -30.25 -6.77
N ALA A 300 -12.03 -30.38 -8.02
CA ALA A 300 -11.61 -29.45 -9.07
C ALA A 300 -12.20 -28.07 -8.78
N GLN A 301 -11.39 -27.03 -9.01
CA GLN A 301 -11.82 -25.64 -8.85
C GLN A 301 -13.05 -25.35 -9.73
N SER A 302 -14.11 -24.83 -9.11
CA SER A 302 -15.39 -24.53 -9.76
C SER A 302 -15.29 -23.26 -10.61
N ASP A 303 -14.70 -22.19 -10.07
CA ASP A 303 -14.56 -20.88 -10.70
C ASP A 303 -13.19 -20.24 -10.48
N ASP A 304 -12.87 -19.22 -11.27
CA ASP A 304 -11.65 -18.43 -11.09
C ASP A 304 -11.61 -17.80 -9.69
N ILE A 305 -10.43 -17.79 -9.07
CA ILE A 305 -10.24 -17.28 -7.72
C ILE A 305 -9.40 -16.02 -7.79
N THR A 306 -9.99 -14.88 -7.45
CA THR A 306 -9.30 -13.59 -7.36
C THR A 306 -9.47 -12.98 -5.99
N VAL A 307 -8.37 -12.45 -5.46
CA VAL A 307 -8.36 -11.69 -4.21
C VAL A 307 -7.38 -10.53 -4.32
N LEU A 308 -7.83 -9.34 -3.91
CA LEU A 308 -7.01 -8.15 -3.76
C LEU A 308 -7.11 -7.67 -2.32
N LEU A 309 -5.97 -7.66 -1.64
CA LEU A 309 -5.81 -7.20 -0.28
C LEU A 309 -5.14 -5.83 -0.25
N LEU A 310 -5.71 -4.94 0.54
CA LEU A 310 -5.15 -3.63 0.84
C LEU A 310 -4.96 -3.52 2.35
N GLN A 311 -3.76 -3.19 2.80
CA GLN A 311 -3.46 -2.92 4.21
C GLN A 311 -3.06 -1.47 4.33
N CYS A 312 -3.85 -0.70 5.06
CA CYS A 312 -3.41 0.60 5.55
C CYS A 312 -2.34 0.36 6.62
N GLY A 313 -1.27 1.14 6.57
CA GLY A 313 -0.18 1.12 7.53
C GLY A 313 0.05 2.52 8.09
N GLU A 314 0.64 2.58 9.27
CA GLU A 314 1.27 3.82 9.76
C GLU A 314 2.46 4.13 8.82
N ARG A 315 2.62 5.40 8.40
CA ARG A 315 3.80 5.77 7.61
C ARG A 315 5.05 5.48 8.44
N GLU A 316 6.09 4.92 7.83
CA GLU A 316 7.36 4.66 8.52
C GLU A 316 7.95 6.02 8.91
N GLY A 317 7.91 6.35 10.21
CA GLY A 317 8.25 7.67 10.74
C GLY A 317 7.11 8.40 11.47
N GLU A 318 5.87 7.92 11.41
CA GLU A 318 4.73 8.55 12.10
C GLU A 318 4.74 8.31 13.60
N ARG A 319 5.27 7.19 14.08
CA ARG A 319 5.50 6.92 15.50
C ARG A 319 6.92 6.44 15.73
N GLY A 320 7.52 6.89 16.82
CA GLY A 320 8.83 6.42 17.22
C GLY A 320 9.18 6.82 18.64
N GLU A 321 10.18 6.13 19.17
CA GLU A 321 10.77 6.40 20.47
C GLU A 321 12.29 6.36 20.37
N HIS A 322 12.92 7.38 20.94
CA HIS A 322 14.33 7.41 21.23
C HIS A 322 14.54 7.70 22.69
N ARG A 323 15.25 6.81 23.39
CA ARG A 323 15.58 6.97 24.81
C ARG A 323 17.08 6.87 25.01
N GLN A 324 17.63 7.75 25.82
CA GLN A 324 19.06 7.76 26.15
C GLN A 324 19.26 8.13 27.61
N ARG A 325 20.17 7.40 28.27
CA ARG A 325 20.61 7.68 29.63
C ARG A 325 21.93 8.45 29.61
N PHE A 326 22.01 9.48 30.44
CA PHE A 326 23.20 10.29 30.68
C PHE A 326 23.60 10.21 32.15
N HIS A 327 24.90 10.07 32.40
CA HIS A 327 25.47 10.01 33.74
C HIS A 327 26.33 11.22 34.04
N GLY A 328 26.26 11.72 35.28
CA GLY A 328 27.07 12.82 35.79
C GLY A 328 26.66 14.20 35.27
N ALA A 329 26.92 15.23 36.08
CA ALA A 329 26.55 16.62 35.80
C ALA A 329 27.50 17.35 34.81
N GLN A 330 28.69 16.80 34.55
CA GLN A 330 29.68 17.46 33.68
C GLN A 330 29.20 17.46 32.21
N ASP A 331 29.23 18.64 31.59
CA ASP A 331 28.82 18.91 30.20
C ASP A 331 27.48 18.26 29.83
N LEU A 332 26.55 18.16 30.78
CA LEU A 332 25.31 17.43 30.59
C LEU A 332 24.44 18.10 29.51
N ALA A 333 24.24 19.42 29.59
CA ALA A 333 23.54 20.19 28.56
C ALA A 333 24.07 19.90 27.15
N HIS A 334 25.39 19.98 26.95
CA HIS A 334 26.00 19.76 25.64
C HIS A 334 25.80 18.34 25.12
N ARG A 335 25.93 17.31 25.99
CA ARG A 335 25.75 15.91 25.59
C ARG A 335 24.30 15.59 25.22
N VAL A 336 23.35 16.08 26.01
CA VAL A 336 21.93 15.85 25.77
C VAL A 336 21.48 16.56 24.49
N LEU A 337 21.83 17.85 24.32
CA LEU A 337 21.47 18.61 23.12
C LEU A 337 22.09 18.03 21.85
N ARG A 338 23.35 17.57 21.89
CA ARG A 338 23.98 16.89 20.75
C ARG A 338 23.23 15.62 20.34
N TRP A 339 22.83 14.81 21.32
CA TRP A 339 22.02 13.62 21.07
C TRP A 339 20.66 13.99 20.49
N LEU A 340 19.98 14.96 21.10
CA LEU A 340 18.66 15.43 20.68
C LEU A 340 18.68 15.96 19.24
N ARG A 341 19.61 16.85 18.88
CA ARG A 341 19.80 17.35 17.51
C ARG A 341 19.93 16.22 16.48
N SER A 342 20.71 15.18 16.81
CA SER A 342 20.89 14.02 15.92
C SER A 342 19.62 13.18 15.70
N ARG A 343 18.59 13.37 16.54
CA ARG A 343 17.29 12.71 16.47
C ARG A 343 16.20 13.63 15.91
N LEU A 344 16.21 14.91 16.27
CA LEU A 344 15.27 15.91 15.77
C LEU A 344 15.29 16.00 14.24
N GLY A 345 16.47 15.91 13.61
CA GLY A 345 16.58 15.91 12.14
C GLY A 345 15.99 14.67 11.44
N LYS A 346 15.51 13.67 12.20
CA LYS A 346 14.81 12.49 11.69
C LYS A 346 13.31 12.49 12.01
N LEU A 347 12.82 13.51 12.72
CA LEU A 347 11.40 13.65 13.00
C LEU A 347 10.66 14.14 11.75
N PRO A 348 9.40 13.71 11.54
CA PRO A 348 8.53 14.24 10.50
C PRO A 348 7.97 15.64 10.87
N ALA A 349 8.74 16.45 11.57
CA ALA A 349 8.37 17.79 12.03
C ALA A 349 9.14 18.85 11.23
N GLY A 350 8.52 19.99 10.92
CA GLY A 350 9.18 21.08 10.21
C GLY A 350 10.27 21.76 11.04
N THR A 351 11.17 22.49 10.36
CA THR A 351 12.35 23.11 10.98
C THR A 351 12.01 24.00 12.18
N ALA A 352 10.90 24.74 12.10
CA ALA A 352 10.44 25.58 13.21
C ALA A 352 10.15 24.75 14.47
N ARG A 353 9.44 23.63 14.31
CA ARG A 353 9.12 22.74 15.43
C ARG A 353 10.37 22.07 16.01
N GLN A 354 11.33 21.71 15.17
CA GLN A 354 12.60 21.13 15.63
C GLN A 354 13.37 22.12 16.52
N LEU A 355 13.45 23.39 16.12
CA LEU A 355 14.12 24.44 16.89
C LEU A 355 13.41 24.72 18.23
N GLU A 356 12.09 24.74 18.25
CA GLU A 356 11.31 24.92 19.49
C GLU A 356 11.55 23.79 20.49
N LEU A 357 11.58 22.53 20.03
CA LEU A 357 11.86 21.37 20.87
C LEU A 357 13.29 21.40 21.42
N GLU A 358 14.23 21.89 20.63
CA GLU A 358 15.61 22.06 21.05
C GLU A 358 15.73 23.12 22.15
N LEU A 359 15.08 24.27 21.99
CA LEU A 359 15.04 25.33 22.99
C LEU A 359 14.38 24.85 24.29
N LEU A 360 13.24 24.14 24.18
CA LEU A 360 12.58 23.52 25.33
C LEU A 360 13.52 22.57 26.07
N ALA A 361 14.24 21.72 25.35
CA ALA A 361 15.22 20.81 25.94
C ALA A 361 16.35 21.56 26.64
N GLU A 362 16.91 22.60 26.02
CA GLU A 362 18.00 23.41 26.58
C GLU A 362 17.59 24.06 27.91
N GLU A 363 16.41 24.65 27.98
CA GLU A 363 15.90 25.27 29.19
C GLU A 363 15.58 24.25 30.29
N ILE A 364 15.05 23.08 29.93
CA ILE A 364 14.81 21.99 30.88
C ILE A 364 16.12 21.51 31.50
N ILE A 365 17.16 21.29 30.69
CA ILE A 365 18.45 20.79 31.20
C ILE A 365 19.13 21.86 32.06
N THR A 366 19.08 23.12 31.63
CA THR A 366 19.60 24.26 32.39
C THR A 366 18.92 24.35 33.76
N ASN A 367 17.61 24.09 33.82
CA ASN A 367 16.89 24.04 35.09
C ASN A 367 17.31 22.86 35.98
N ILE A 368 17.57 21.69 35.39
CA ILE A 368 18.10 20.52 36.11
C ILE A 368 19.48 20.86 36.70
N GLU A 369 20.37 21.48 35.93
CA GLU A 369 21.72 21.86 36.36
C GLU A 369 21.69 22.93 37.48
N LYS A 370 20.89 23.99 37.30
CA LYS A 370 20.86 25.14 38.23
C LYS A 370 20.02 24.93 39.47
N TYR A 371 18.87 24.25 39.37
CA TYR A 371 17.88 24.22 40.44
C TYR A 371 17.65 22.82 41.03
N ALA A 372 17.60 21.77 40.21
CA ALA A 372 17.46 20.40 40.73
C ALA A 372 18.78 19.92 41.36
N GLY A 373 19.91 20.22 40.73
CA GLY A 373 21.26 19.89 41.22
C GLY A 373 21.50 18.38 41.27
N LEU A 374 22.12 17.83 40.22
CA LEU A 374 22.40 16.40 40.11
C LEU A 374 23.46 15.91 41.13
N PRO A 375 23.24 14.77 41.80
CA PRO A 375 24.27 14.08 42.57
C PRO A 375 25.48 13.67 41.69
N ALA A 376 26.63 13.42 42.31
CA ALA A 376 27.85 13.04 41.59
C ALA A 376 27.69 11.72 40.78
N ASP A 377 26.87 10.80 41.28
CA ASP A 377 26.45 9.55 40.65
C ASP A 377 25.06 9.63 39.97
N GLY A 378 24.46 10.82 39.95
CA GLY A 378 23.14 11.07 39.42
C GLY A 378 23.06 10.84 37.91
N ARG A 379 21.89 10.42 37.45
CA ARG A 379 21.56 10.20 36.03
C ARG A 379 20.36 11.02 35.57
N VAL A 380 20.38 11.34 34.28
CA VAL A 380 19.25 11.90 33.54
C VAL A 380 18.87 10.95 32.42
N ASP A 381 17.63 10.51 32.41
CA ASP A 381 17.04 9.76 31.30
C ASP A 381 16.24 10.74 30.44
N VAL A 382 16.53 10.76 29.14
CA VAL A 382 15.82 11.60 28.17
C VAL A 382 15.12 10.70 27.18
N ALA A 383 13.82 10.88 26.99
CA ALA A 383 13.04 10.20 25.99
C ALA A 383 12.36 11.20 25.05
N LEU A 384 12.50 10.95 23.74
CA LEU A 384 11.80 11.63 22.66
C LEU A 384 10.84 10.60 22.06
N THR A 385 9.55 10.83 22.22
CA THR A 385 8.49 10.00 21.63
C THR A 385 7.65 10.86 20.70
N TRP A 386 7.16 10.28 19.61
CA TRP A 386 6.28 11.01 18.71
C TRP A 386 5.21 10.10 18.12
N ASN A 387 4.11 10.73 17.70
CA ASN A 387 3.06 10.18 16.87
C ASN A 387 2.62 11.23 15.82
N THR A 388 1.68 10.87 14.93
CA THR A 388 1.10 11.76 13.92
C THR A 388 0.56 13.09 14.44
N GLY A 389 0.14 13.16 15.71
CA GLY A 389 -0.45 14.36 16.29
C GLY A 389 0.52 15.16 17.14
N ALA A 390 1.50 14.51 17.78
CA ALA A 390 2.30 15.13 18.82
C ALA A 390 3.67 14.51 19.00
N VAL A 391 4.59 15.35 19.46
CA VAL A 391 5.93 14.99 19.92
C VAL A 391 6.06 15.29 21.40
N THR A 392 6.62 14.36 22.15
CA THR A 392 6.76 14.43 23.60
C THR A 392 8.21 14.25 23.99
N LEU A 393 8.72 15.23 24.74
CA LEU A 393 10.00 15.19 25.42
C LEU A 393 9.77 14.85 26.90
N GLU A 394 10.50 13.86 27.38
CA GLU A 394 10.45 13.42 28.77
C GLU A 394 11.85 13.42 29.35
N PHE A 395 12.01 14.11 30.49
CA PHE A 395 13.24 14.20 31.25
C PHE A 395 13.01 13.61 32.63
N THR A 396 13.82 12.62 32.99
CA THR A 396 13.81 12.03 34.34
C THR A 396 15.17 12.20 35.00
N ASP A 397 15.26 12.90 36.14
CA ASP A 397 16.54 13.18 36.81
C ASP A 397 16.53 12.80 38.31
N ASP A 398 17.73 12.46 38.81
CA ASP A 398 17.98 12.15 40.24
C ASP A 398 18.19 13.40 41.11
N GLY A 399 17.94 14.60 40.58
CA GLY A 399 18.11 15.86 41.31
C GLY A 399 17.12 16.00 42.46
N LYS A 400 17.29 17.07 43.25
CA LYS A 400 16.35 17.43 44.30
C LYS A 400 14.97 17.77 43.69
N PRO A 401 13.87 17.57 44.44
CA PRO A 401 12.54 17.92 43.96
C PRO A 401 12.47 19.37 43.49
N PHE A 402 12.21 19.57 42.20
CA PHE A 402 12.08 20.89 41.61
C PHE A 402 11.00 20.86 40.53
N ASN A 403 9.89 21.53 40.79
CA ASN A 403 8.80 21.68 39.83
C ASN A 403 8.95 23.02 39.08
N PRO A 404 9.46 23.05 37.83
CA PRO A 404 9.58 24.28 37.07
C PRO A 404 8.22 24.95 36.80
N LEU A 405 7.11 24.21 36.86
CA LEU A 405 5.76 24.73 36.63
C LEU A 405 5.20 25.57 37.79
N GLN A 406 5.80 25.49 38.98
CA GLN A 406 5.35 26.21 40.18
C GLN A 406 6.35 27.27 40.68
N ALA A 407 7.53 27.38 40.07
CA ALA A 407 8.51 28.40 40.41
C ALA A 407 7.96 29.83 40.15
N SER A 408 8.14 30.74 41.11
CA SER A 408 7.69 32.14 41.02
C SER A 408 8.46 32.92 39.94
N ARG A 409 7.77 33.86 39.26
CA ARG A 409 8.42 34.87 38.40
C ARG A 409 9.43 35.69 39.21
N PRO A 410 10.64 35.97 38.70
CA PRO A 410 11.30 37.22 39.04
C PRO A 410 10.48 38.38 38.43
N GLY A 411 10.37 39.50 39.14
CA GLY A 411 9.79 40.73 38.59
C GLY A 411 10.55 41.21 37.35
N ASN A 412 9.89 42.10 36.58
CA ASN A 412 10.38 42.89 35.45
C ASN A 412 11.75 42.48 34.84
N PRO A 413 11.84 42.00 33.58
CA PRO A 413 13.08 41.48 33.00
C PRO A 413 14.27 42.46 32.95
N ALA A 414 14.04 43.74 33.24
CA ALA A 414 15.06 44.77 33.38
C ALA A 414 15.75 44.82 34.77
N ASP A 415 15.20 44.18 35.80
CA ASP A 415 15.65 44.33 37.20
C ASP A 415 16.43 43.14 37.77
N THR A 416 16.63 42.06 37.02
CA THR A 416 17.46 40.93 37.47
C THR A 416 18.84 40.97 36.82
N ALA A 417 19.82 41.49 37.54
CA ALA A 417 21.24 41.40 37.18
C ALA A 417 21.78 39.95 37.17
N ASP A 418 21.00 38.99 37.69
CA ASP A 418 21.23 37.55 37.57
C ASP A 418 20.12 36.95 36.70
N GLY A 419 20.40 36.67 35.42
CA GLY A 419 19.45 36.20 34.39
C GLY A 419 18.81 34.82 34.64
N GLY A 420 18.23 34.56 35.81
CA GLY A 420 17.51 33.34 36.17
C GLY A 420 16.01 33.57 36.22
N GLY A 421 15.29 33.19 35.16
CA GLY A 421 13.81 33.20 35.17
C GLY A 421 13.14 33.12 33.80
N LEU A 422 13.86 33.42 32.73
CA LEU A 422 13.36 33.33 31.35
C LEU A 422 13.08 31.89 30.94
N GLY A 423 13.90 30.93 31.37
CA GLY A 423 13.74 29.52 31.00
C GLY A 423 12.43 28.87 31.46
N VAL A 424 12.00 29.16 32.69
CA VAL A 424 10.71 28.70 33.20
C VAL A 424 9.54 29.35 32.44
N HIS A 425 9.70 30.60 32.02
CA HIS A 425 8.70 31.30 31.23
C HIS A 425 8.59 30.73 29.81
N LEU A 426 9.72 30.46 29.16
CA LEU A 426 9.81 29.85 27.83
C LEU A 426 9.19 28.45 27.83
N ILE A 427 9.51 27.60 28.81
CA ILE A 427 8.88 26.29 28.94
C ILE A 427 7.36 26.46 29.06
N ARG A 428 6.87 27.38 29.90
CA ARG A 428 5.43 27.58 30.08
C ARG A 428 4.71 28.11 28.84
N GLN A 429 5.36 28.97 28.07
CA GLN A 429 4.76 29.64 26.91
C GLN A 429 4.82 28.78 25.65
N LEU A 430 5.93 28.05 25.46
CA LEU A 430 6.12 27.22 24.28
C LEU A 430 5.45 25.86 24.44
N ALA A 431 5.42 25.27 25.65
CA ALA A 431 4.88 23.94 25.87
C ALA A 431 3.33 23.87 25.89
N GLN A 432 2.70 23.16 24.94
CA GLN A 432 1.23 23.05 24.88
C GLN A 432 0.67 22.25 26.05
N GLU A 433 1.30 21.11 26.36
CA GLU A 433 0.99 20.31 27.54
C GLU A 433 2.27 20.07 28.35
N GLN A 434 2.17 20.26 29.68
CA GLN A 434 3.28 20.13 30.60
C GLN A 434 2.84 19.34 31.82
N HIS A 435 3.61 18.34 32.21
CA HIS A 435 3.35 17.56 33.40
C HIS A 435 4.63 17.34 34.19
N TYR A 436 4.56 17.62 35.49
CA TYR A 436 5.63 17.30 36.42
C TYR A 436 5.11 16.35 37.50
N GLN A 437 5.88 15.31 37.77
CA GLN A 437 5.62 14.38 38.87
C GLN A 437 6.95 13.97 39.52
N ARG A 438 6.92 13.64 40.82
CA ARG A 438 8.00 12.92 41.47
C ARG A 438 7.65 11.42 41.47
N VAL A 439 8.47 10.60 40.80
CA VAL A 439 8.28 9.13 40.69
C VAL A 439 9.55 8.45 41.16
N ASP A 440 9.44 7.51 42.10
CA ASP A 440 10.59 6.75 42.65
C ASP A 440 11.78 7.61 43.06
N GLU A 441 11.54 8.70 43.80
CA GLU A 441 12.57 9.67 44.20
C GLU A 441 13.29 10.37 43.03
N ARG A 442 12.68 10.43 41.85
CA ARG A 442 13.20 11.14 40.68
C ARG A 442 12.22 12.19 40.18
N ASN A 443 12.73 13.29 39.66
CA ASN A 443 11.94 14.29 38.96
C ASN A 443 11.55 13.72 37.60
N LEU A 444 10.28 13.82 37.21
CA LEU A 444 9.79 13.49 35.87
C LEU A 444 9.12 14.74 35.31
N LEU A 445 9.71 15.34 34.28
CA LEU A 445 9.12 16.43 33.52
C LEU A 445 8.81 15.95 32.11
N ARG A 446 7.54 16.06 31.73
CA ARG A 446 7.05 15.74 30.39
C ARG A 446 6.50 16.99 29.73
N VAL A 447 6.95 17.24 28.51
CA VAL A 447 6.50 18.34 27.65
C VAL A 447 6.00 17.75 26.34
N ARG A 448 4.78 18.10 25.95
CA ARG A 448 4.16 17.63 24.71
C ARG A 448 3.77 18.82 23.82
N GLN A 449 4.07 18.66 22.54
CA GLN A 449 3.80 19.60 21.45
C GLN A 449 3.02 18.92 20.32
N PRO A 450 2.23 19.65 19.52
CA PRO A 450 1.84 19.20 18.19
C PRO A 450 3.06 18.96 17.31
N ILE A 451 3.00 17.97 16.42
CA ILE A 451 4.16 17.65 15.56
C ILE A 451 4.43 18.71 14.48
N HIS A 452 3.41 19.50 14.11
CA HIS A 452 3.49 20.64 13.18
C HIS A 452 3.24 21.95 13.91
N SER A 453 3.87 23.04 13.46
CA SER A 453 3.61 24.39 14.01
C SER A 453 2.25 24.95 13.55
N GLU A 454 1.64 25.85 14.32
CA GLU A 454 0.38 26.51 13.92
C GLU A 454 0.54 27.26 12.58
N LEU A 455 1.73 27.81 12.32
CA LEU A 455 2.11 28.46 11.07
C LEU A 455 2.13 27.48 9.87
N GLU A 456 2.62 26.25 10.07
CA GLU A 456 2.64 25.18 9.07
C GLU A 456 1.23 24.65 8.75
N ASN A 457 0.34 24.55 9.76
CA ASN A 457 -1.06 24.16 9.55
C ASN A 457 -1.81 25.18 8.67
N THR A 458 -1.55 26.48 8.82
CA THR A 458 -2.12 27.50 7.92
C THR A 458 -1.60 27.43 6.49
N ALA A 459 -0.35 27.03 6.27
CA ALA A 459 0.22 26.87 4.92
C ALA A 459 -0.36 25.63 4.19
N GLN A 460 -0.56 24.51 4.89
CA GLN A 460 -1.22 23.32 4.33
C GLN A 460 -2.71 23.57 4.04
N THR A 461 -3.40 24.33 4.90
CA THR A 461 -4.81 24.68 4.68
C THR A 461 -5.00 25.71 3.56
N ARG A 462 -4.02 26.62 3.34
CA ARG A 462 -4.04 27.59 2.22
C ARG A 462 -3.68 26.97 0.87
N SER A 463 -2.87 25.90 0.84
CA SER A 463 -2.57 25.15 -0.40
C SER A 463 -3.80 24.44 -0.98
N ALA A 464 -4.78 24.09 -0.13
CA ALA A 464 -6.03 23.46 -0.56
C ALA A 464 -7.11 24.46 -1.03
N ASN A 465 -6.93 25.77 -0.82
CA ASN A 465 -7.91 26.81 -1.15
C ASN A 465 -7.23 28.13 -1.57
N HIS A 466 -6.69 28.19 -2.78
CA HIS A 466 -6.94 29.27 -3.77
C HIS A 466 -5.89 29.31 -4.88
N SER A 467 -6.37 29.08 -6.11
CA SER A 467 -6.01 29.88 -7.27
C SER A 467 -6.61 31.29 -7.13
N SER A 468 -5.83 32.29 -6.71
CA SER A 468 -5.93 33.70 -7.14
C SER A 468 -5.22 34.64 -6.16
N ALA A 469 -4.30 35.43 -6.71
CA ALA A 469 -3.94 36.81 -6.35
C ALA A 469 -3.62 37.18 -4.89
N GLY A 470 -2.35 37.57 -4.69
CA GLY A 470 -1.95 38.72 -3.86
C GLY A 470 -1.89 38.51 -2.35
N ASP A 471 -0.71 38.18 -1.83
CA ASP A 471 -0.13 38.82 -0.63
C ASP A 471 1.23 38.18 -0.32
N THR A 472 2.25 38.63 -1.05
CA THR A 472 3.65 38.44 -0.64
C THR A 472 3.89 39.41 0.51
N MET A 473 4.03 38.91 1.73
CA MET A 473 4.40 39.72 2.90
C MET A 473 5.82 40.28 2.64
N GLN A 474 5.89 41.56 2.23
CA GLN A 474 7.13 42.23 1.85
C GLN A 474 7.87 42.74 3.10
N LEU A 475 9.19 42.54 3.12
CA LEU A 475 10.07 43.27 4.02
C LEU A 475 10.04 44.76 3.65
N SER A 476 9.55 45.61 4.55
CA SER A 476 9.70 47.06 4.40
C SER A 476 10.91 47.54 5.22
N THR A 477 12.13 47.41 4.69
CA THR A 477 13.28 48.08 5.31
C THR A 477 13.19 49.57 5.00
N THR A 478 12.87 50.38 6.01
CA THR A 478 12.93 51.84 5.90
C THR A 478 14.26 52.31 6.48
N VAL A 479 15.20 52.69 5.60
CA VAL A 479 16.48 53.26 6.01
C VAL A 479 16.33 54.78 6.05
N SER A 480 16.36 55.38 7.24
CA SER A 480 16.41 56.84 7.39
C SER A 480 17.83 57.24 7.78
N ILE A 481 18.53 57.90 6.87
CA ILE A 481 19.89 58.41 7.09
C ILE A 481 19.78 59.81 7.69
N ASP A 482 20.30 60.01 8.90
CA ASP A 482 20.36 61.32 9.53
C ASP A 482 21.76 61.91 9.34
N THR A 483 21.89 62.80 8.35
CA THR A 483 23.18 63.28 7.84
C THR A 483 23.88 64.31 8.75
N GLU A 484 23.28 64.72 9.87
CA GLU A 484 23.88 65.77 10.73
C GLU A 484 25.01 65.26 11.65
N ASN A 485 25.15 63.95 11.90
CA ASN A 485 26.07 63.41 12.91
C ASN A 485 26.90 62.18 12.49
N SER A 486 27.01 61.88 11.19
CA SER A 486 27.68 60.66 10.70
C SER A 486 27.15 59.35 11.34
N LEU A 487 25.83 59.33 11.59
CA LEU A 487 25.11 58.26 12.28
C LEU A 487 24.03 57.69 11.36
N ALA A 488 24.22 56.47 10.89
CA ALA A 488 23.16 55.76 10.17
C ALA A 488 22.28 54.97 11.15
N ARG A 489 20.96 55.24 11.14
CA ARG A 489 19.98 54.42 11.86
C ARG A 489 19.27 53.48 10.90
N VAL A 490 19.34 52.18 11.20
CA VAL A 490 18.66 51.14 10.42
C VAL A 490 17.56 50.55 11.29
N ALA A 491 16.31 50.86 10.95
CA ALA A 491 15.15 50.29 11.62
C ALA A 491 14.79 48.93 11.00
N LEU A 492 14.71 47.93 11.85
CA LEU A 492 14.32 46.57 11.50
C LEU A 492 12.86 46.35 11.93
N THR A 493 11.99 46.11 10.94
CA THR A 493 10.57 45.83 11.18
C THR A 493 10.19 44.48 10.56
N GLY A 494 9.49 43.63 11.30
CA GLY A 494 9.06 42.30 10.84
C GLY A 494 9.96 41.15 11.31
N ALA A 495 10.19 40.13 10.46
CA ALA A 495 10.96 38.93 10.82
C ALA A 495 12.31 38.86 10.10
N LEU A 496 13.38 38.55 10.84
CA LEU A 496 14.73 38.31 10.33
C LEU A 496 15.07 36.82 10.40
N ASN A 497 15.06 36.15 9.25
CA ASN A 497 15.22 34.70 9.10
C ASN A 497 16.10 34.35 7.88
N THR A 498 16.27 33.06 7.59
CA THR A 498 17.13 32.58 6.49
C THR A 498 16.74 33.09 5.10
N GLU A 499 15.47 33.45 4.88
CA GLU A 499 14.98 34.00 3.61
C GLU A 499 15.21 35.51 3.52
N THR A 500 15.13 36.22 4.65
CA THR A 500 15.19 37.69 4.70
C THR A 500 16.57 38.26 5.03
N ALA A 501 17.45 37.44 5.61
CA ALA A 501 18.81 37.81 5.96
C ALA A 501 19.66 38.29 4.78
N PRO A 502 19.66 37.65 3.58
CA PRO A 502 20.47 38.14 2.46
C PRO A 502 20.09 39.55 2.01
N ALA A 503 18.79 39.90 2.10
CA ALA A 503 18.30 41.23 1.75
C ALA A 503 18.70 42.29 2.81
N PHE A 504 18.72 41.89 4.08
CA PHE A 504 19.22 42.73 5.17
C PHE A 504 20.74 42.96 5.05
N GLU A 505 21.52 41.91 4.81
CA GLU A 505 22.97 42.00 4.62
C GLU A 505 23.34 42.93 3.46
N HIS A 506 22.68 42.81 2.31
CA HIS A 506 22.93 43.67 1.17
C HIS A 506 22.66 45.16 1.51
N ARG A 507 21.55 45.46 2.18
CA ARG A 507 21.22 46.83 2.57
C ARG A 507 22.17 47.39 3.63
N LEU A 508 22.63 46.55 4.56
CA LEU A 508 23.60 46.95 5.57
C LEU A 508 24.97 47.25 4.94
N GLN A 509 25.38 46.46 3.94
CA GLN A 509 26.59 46.72 3.16
C GLN A 509 26.51 48.06 2.40
N ASP A 510 25.35 48.38 1.80
CA ASP A 510 25.13 49.66 1.13
C ASP A 510 25.28 50.85 2.11
N VAL A 511 24.79 50.72 3.34
CA VAL A 511 24.93 51.75 4.38
C VAL A 511 26.39 51.89 4.84
N LEU A 512 27.11 50.79 5.04
CA LEU A 512 28.52 50.79 5.44
C LEU A 512 29.45 51.34 4.36
N ALA A 513 29.13 51.10 3.08
CA ALA A 513 29.89 51.64 1.95
C ALA A 513 29.79 53.18 1.82
N GLY A 514 28.79 53.80 2.45
CA GLY A 514 28.56 55.26 2.47
C GLY A 514 29.56 56.08 3.30
N GLY A 515 30.49 55.45 4.02
CA GLY A 515 31.53 56.14 4.80
C GLY A 515 31.12 56.58 6.21
N GLU A 516 30.00 56.06 6.72
CA GLU A 516 29.49 56.35 8.06
C GLU A 516 30.33 55.66 9.16
N GLN A 517 30.66 56.38 10.25
CA GLN A 517 31.50 55.84 11.33
C GLN A 517 30.71 55.10 12.42
N LEU A 518 29.39 55.33 12.51
CA LEU A 518 28.55 54.71 13.53
C LEU A 518 27.21 54.27 12.92
N VAL A 519 26.90 52.98 13.06
CA VAL A 519 25.61 52.40 12.65
C VAL A 519 24.85 51.97 13.90
N VAL A 520 23.60 52.42 14.03
CA VAL A 520 22.69 52.01 15.10
C VAL A 520 21.57 51.19 14.49
N LEU A 521 21.51 49.92 14.87
CA LEU A 521 20.42 49.01 14.52
C LEU A 521 19.29 49.19 15.53
N ASP A 522 18.14 49.65 15.07
CA ASP A 522 16.93 49.77 15.89
C ASP A 522 16.07 48.52 15.69
N MET A 523 16.04 47.67 16.71
CA MET A 523 15.36 46.36 16.69
C MET A 523 14.03 46.36 17.47
N ARG A 524 13.50 47.53 17.83
CA ARG A 524 12.34 47.64 18.72
C ARG A 524 11.05 47.06 18.11
N ASP A 525 10.95 47.07 16.79
CA ASP A 525 9.78 46.61 16.03
C ASP A 525 10.07 45.28 15.29
N LEU A 526 11.05 44.52 15.79
CA LEU A 526 11.43 43.24 15.24
C LEU A 526 10.67 42.12 15.95
N ASP A 527 9.82 41.43 15.19
CA ASP A 527 8.94 40.38 15.69
C ASP A 527 9.70 39.09 16.00
N TYR A 528 10.80 38.83 15.28
CA TYR A 528 11.53 37.56 15.34
C TYR A 528 12.95 37.64 14.76
N ILE A 529 13.92 36.99 15.42
CA ILE A 529 15.28 36.70 14.90
C ILE A 529 15.52 35.19 14.93
N SER A 530 15.83 34.59 13.78
CA SER A 530 16.33 33.22 13.70
C SER A 530 17.85 33.17 13.82
N SER A 531 18.37 32.26 14.65
CA SER A 531 19.81 31.93 14.73
C SER A 531 20.33 31.14 13.53
N ALA A 532 19.45 30.67 12.64
CA ALA A 532 19.83 29.89 11.47
C ALA A 532 20.19 30.76 10.24
N GLY A 533 20.08 32.09 10.34
CA GLY A 533 20.31 33.00 9.21
C GLY A 533 20.96 34.34 9.55
N LEU A 534 21.49 34.56 10.76
CA LEU A 534 22.17 35.80 11.14
C LEU A 534 23.57 35.52 11.68
#